data_AF-A0A8I1TZT5-F1
#
_entry.id   AF-A0A8I1TZT5-F1
#
_cell.length_a   1.000
_cell.length_b   1.000
_cell.length_c   1.000
_cell.angle_alpha   90.00
_cell.angle_beta   90.00
_cell.angle_gamma   90.00
#
_symmetry.space_group_name_H-M   'P 1'
#
loop_
_entity.id
_entity.type
_entity.pdbx_description
1 polymer ?
#
loop_
_entity_poly.entity_id
_entity_poly.type
_entity_poly.pdbx_seq_one_letter_code
_entity_poly.pdbx_strand_id
1 'polypeptide(L)'
;MTLVLQQQYQFDWLRFSLNRFLRLYPTYFFFLTIGALVIFFGPDATKFHPCWTKNFLSGDVLGNILIFPWAFLSDHAVSSPLAAFTDHYPAHVDGMRFRIVTSSWSVAVEIVCYFLLWLFVARNRLCAALSFIVAAAYHFYVVTHFGSLEMTYFPIFAALLPFSCGACGYFLLKEIEGSNLYSFISSQNPGFIFLVAVTLFLLNWWGFYLFLGNSWYFTFYYINTGLALLVTMIFINCSLSKKGARMAQLLGDLSYPIFLSQYFGGYLAWMVLGREQAPRGWFIFILGYIFSLGLSLIAVRCIDR
;
A
#
# COMPACT_ATOMS: atom_id res chain seq x y z
N MET A 1 -8.15 -1.01 9.78
CA MET A 1 -9.43 -0.59 9.17
C MET A 1 -10.64 -1.19 9.87
N THR A 2 -10.66 -2.49 10.19
CA THR A 2 -11.77 -3.18 10.87
C THR A 2 -12.24 -2.47 12.15
N LEU A 3 -11.32 -2.02 13.01
CA LEU A 3 -11.66 -1.21 14.19
C LEU A 3 -12.45 0.05 13.83
N VAL A 4 -12.03 0.78 12.80
CA VAL A 4 -12.67 2.03 12.35
C VAL A 4 -14.07 1.77 11.82
N LEU A 5 -14.27 0.70 11.04
CA LEU A 5 -15.59 0.29 10.55
C LEU A 5 -16.54 -0.11 11.68
N GLN A 6 -16.04 -0.87 12.66
CA GLN A 6 -16.83 -1.38 13.79
C GLN A 6 -17.18 -0.27 14.79
N GLN A 7 -16.23 0.59 15.15
CA GLN A 7 -16.40 1.55 16.24
C GLN A 7 -16.86 2.95 15.78
N GLN A 8 -16.34 3.46 14.66
CA GLN A 8 -16.56 4.85 14.25
C GLN A 8 -17.72 4.97 13.26
N TYR A 9 -17.73 4.11 12.23
CA TYR A 9 -18.75 4.19 11.17
C TYR A 9 -19.95 3.29 11.40
N GLN A 10 -19.82 2.24 12.22
CA GLN A 10 -20.87 1.24 12.44
C GLN A 10 -21.43 0.69 11.10
N PHE A 11 -20.54 0.54 10.11
CA PHE A 11 -20.88 0.16 8.73
C PHE A 11 -21.82 1.10 7.96
N ASP A 12 -21.99 2.36 8.37
CA ASP A 12 -22.58 3.41 7.53
C ASP A 12 -21.72 3.64 6.29
N TRP A 13 -22.22 3.17 5.14
CA TRP A 13 -21.49 3.21 3.88
C TRP A 13 -21.24 4.64 3.40
N LEU A 14 -22.22 5.54 3.57
CA LEU A 14 -22.13 6.90 3.06
C LEU A 14 -21.05 7.65 3.81
N ARG A 15 -21.08 7.61 5.15
CA ARG A 15 -20.08 8.27 5.99
C ARG A 15 -18.69 7.69 5.76
N PHE A 16 -18.58 6.36 5.67
CA PHE A 16 -17.30 5.70 5.44
C PHE A 16 -16.72 6.08 4.06
N SER A 17 -17.51 5.95 3.00
CA SER A 17 -17.07 6.22 1.63
C SER A 17 -16.76 7.69 1.40
N LEU A 18 -17.56 8.63 1.92
CA LEU A 18 -17.25 10.06 1.87
C LEU A 18 -15.92 10.36 2.56
N ASN A 19 -15.69 9.79 3.74
CA ASN A 19 -14.44 10.01 4.45
C ASN A 19 -13.23 9.45 3.69
N ARG A 20 -13.35 8.24 3.11
CA ARG A 20 -12.28 7.66 2.28
C ARG A 20 -12.04 8.47 1.01
N PHE A 21 -13.11 8.94 0.36
CA PHE A 21 -13.03 9.79 -0.82
C PHE A 21 -12.28 11.09 -0.51
N LEU A 22 -12.71 11.82 0.53
CA LEU A 22 -12.09 13.09 0.94
C LEU A 22 -10.66 12.94 1.43
N ARG A 23 -10.29 11.77 1.96
CA ARG A 23 -8.92 11.50 2.41
C ARG A 23 -7.97 11.13 1.27
N LEU A 24 -8.47 10.50 0.21
CA LEU A 24 -7.65 9.99 -0.88
C LEU A 24 -7.61 10.94 -2.09
N TYR A 25 -8.78 11.35 -2.59
CA TYR A 25 -8.88 12.03 -3.88
C TYR A 25 -8.27 13.43 -3.94
N PRO A 26 -8.44 14.32 -2.93
CA PRO A 26 -7.86 15.66 -3.00
C PRO A 26 -6.32 15.63 -3.17
N THR A 27 -5.64 14.88 -2.31
CA THR A 27 -4.19 14.68 -2.37
C THR A 27 -3.77 13.94 -3.64
N TYR A 28 -4.54 12.95 -4.07
CA TYR A 28 -4.30 12.29 -5.35
C TYR A 28 -4.34 13.26 -6.53
N PHE A 29 -5.37 14.11 -6.65
CA PHE A 29 -5.49 15.05 -7.75
C PHE A 29 -4.37 16.09 -7.76
N PHE A 30 -3.93 16.54 -6.59
CA PHE A 30 -2.75 17.40 -6.48
C PHE A 30 -1.52 16.72 -7.10
N PHE A 31 -1.26 15.46 -6.76
CA PHE A 31 -0.14 14.70 -7.34
C PHE A 31 -0.36 14.28 -8.79
N LEU A 32 -1.61 14.14 -9.23
CA LEU A 32 -1.94 13.95 -10.63
C LEU A 32 -1.55 15.18 -11.46
N THR A 33 -1.84 16.39 -10.95
CA THR A 33 -1.42 17.64 -11.58
C THR A 33 0.11 17.77 -11.60
N ILE A 34 0.79 17.56 -10.47
CA ILE A 34 2.26 17.60 -10.42
C ILE A 34 2.88 16.58 -11.36
N GLY A 35 2.37 15.34 -11.34
CA GLY A 35 2.86 14.28 -12.21
C GLY A 35 2.66 14.60 -13.69
N ALA A 36 1.52 15.19 -14.06
CA ALA A 36 1.31 15.67 -15.43
C ALA A 36 2.36 16.73 -15.80
N LEU A 37 2.62 17.73 -14.94
CA LEU A 37 3.65 18.73 -15.20
C LEU A 37 5.04 18.09 -15.37
N VAL A 38 5.40 17.16 -14.48
CA VAL A 38 6.68 16.42 -14.54
C VAL A 38 6.81 15.64 -15.83
N ILE A 39 5.78 14.91 -16.25
CA ILE A 39 5.84 14.04 -17.43
C ILE A 39 5.82 14.86 -18.73
N PHE A 40 4.99 15.89 -18.81
CA PHE A 40 4.82 16.66 -20.05
C PHE A 40 5.96 17.65 -20.28
N PHE A 41 6.48 18.29 -19.23
CA PHE A 41 7.55 19.29 -19.33
C PHE A 41 8.94 18.76 -18.94
N GLY A 42 9.02 17.62 -18.25
CA GLY A 42 10.29 17.01 -17.88
C GLY A 42 10.97 16.29 -19.05
N PRO A 43 12.29 16.47 -19.23
CA PRO A 43 13.04 15.74 -20.25
C PRO A 43 13.13 14.25 -19.92
N ASP A 44 13.05 13.39 -20.93
CA ASP A 44 13.34 11.96 -20.80
C ASP A 44 12.52 11.21 -19.72
N ALA A 45 11.30 11.67 -19.41
CA ALA A 45 10.43 11.05 -18.40
C ALA A 45 10.23 9.53 -18.61
N THR A 46 10.12 9.09 -19.87
CA THR A 46 10.00 7.67 -20.26
C THR A 46 11.23 6.83 -19.93
N LYS A 47 12.43 7.42 -19.97
CA LYS A 47 13.67 6.72 -19.60
C LYS A 47 13.73 6.46 -18.10
N PHE A 48 13.15 7.37 -17.31
CA PHE A 48 13.07 7.21 -15.87
C PHE A 48 12.01 6.17 -15.46
N HIS A 49 10.81 6.26 -16.03
CA HIS A 49 9.74 5.31 -15.72
C HIS A 49 8.96 4.86 -16.98
N PRO A 50 8.81 3.53 -17.20
CA PRO A 50 8.24 3.00 -18.43
C PRO A 50 6.74 3.32 -18.61
N CYS A 51 5.99 3.61 -17.55
CA CYS A 51 4.58 4.04 -17.64
C CYS A 51 4.39 5.50 -18.11
N TRP A 52 5.46 6.29 -18.29
CA TRP A 52 5.36 7.71 -18.64
C TRP A 52 5.47 7.97 -20.15
N THR A 53 4.96 7.05 -20.97
CA THR A 53 5.03 7.03 -22.45
C THR A 53 4.30 8.17 -23.14
N LYS A 54 3.36 8.83 -22.46
CA LYS A 54 2.38 9.77 -23.04
C LYS A 54 1.40 9.13 -24.04
N ASN A 55 1.45 7.81 -24.20
CA ASN A 55 0.56 7.05 -25.08
C ASN A 55 -0.61 6.52 -24.25
N PHE A 56 -1.78 7.15 -24.38
CA PHE A 56 -2.98 6.73 -23.67
C PHE A 56 -3.61 5.50 -24.32
N LEU A 57 -3.82 4.46 -23.52
CA LEU A 57 -4.59 3.28 -23.91
C LEU A 57 -6.03 3.37 -23.39
N SER A 58 -6.89 2.49 -23.90
CA SER A 58 -8.27 2.40 -23.41
C SER A 58 -8.31 2.14 -21.90
N GLY A 59 -9.09 2.96 -21.19
CA GLY A 59 -9.21 2.91 -19.73
C GLY A 59 -8.19 3.76 -18.96
N ASP A 60 -7.07 4.19 -19.56
CA ASP A 60 -6.01 4.92 -18.85
C ASP A 60 -6.48 6.27 -18.32
N VAL A 61 -7.30 7.00 -19.09
CA VAL A 61 -7.88 8.27 -18.65
C VAL A 61 -8.79 8.06 -17.44
N LEU A 62 -9.67 7.05 -17.50
CA LEU A 62 -10.56 6.71 -16.39
C LEU A 62 -9.77 6.25 -15.16
N GLY A 63 -8.72 5.46 -15.34
CA GLY A 63 -7.81 5.06 -14.27
C GLY A 63 -7.17 6.27 -13.60
N ASN A 64 -6.56 7.17 -14.36
CA ASN A 64 -5.91 8.37 -13.84
C ASN A 64 -6.88 9.34 -13.15
N ILE A 65 -8.16 9.36 -13.49
CA ILE A 65 -9.15 10.27 -12.87
C ILE A 65 -9.84 9.61 -11.66
N LEU A 66 -10.20 8.33 -11.76
CA LEU A 66 -11.05 7.65 -10.79
C LEU A 66 -10.30 6.70 -9.85
N ILE A 67 -8.99 6.47 -10.04
CA ILE A 67 -8.15 5.53 -9.28
C ILE A 67 -8.61 4.07 -9.38
N PHE A 68 -9.80 3.75 -8.89
CA PHE A 68 -10.42 2.42 -8.80
C PHE A 68 -10.28 1.56 -10.08
N PRO A 69 -10.40 2.07 -11.32
CA PRO A 69 -10.20 1.25 -12.50
C PRO A 69 -8.82 0.58 -12.55
N TRP A 70 -7.77 1.18 -11.95
CA TRP A 70 -6.45 0.56 -11.88
C TRP A 70 -6.42 -0.77 -11.12
N ALA A 71 -7.43 -1.09 -10.31
CA ALA A 71 -7.53 -2.40 -9.68
C ALA A 71 -7.88 -3.51 -10.67
N PHE A 72 -8.37 -3.16 -11.86
CA PHE A 72 -8.81 -4.08 -12.91
C PHE A 72 -8.04 -3.91 -14.23
N LEU A 73 -7.33 -2.80 -14.42
CA LEU A 73 -6.47 -2.62 -15.59
C LEU A 73 -5.12 -3.27 -15.32
N SER A 74 -4.67 -4.13 -16.23
CA SER A 74 -3.36 -4.80 -16.14
C SER A 74 -2.51 -4.52 -17.37
N ASP A 75 -1.21 -4.69 -17.21
CA ASP A 75 -0.16 -4.44 -18.20
C ASP A 75 1.12 -5.20 -17.80
N HIS A 76 2.26 -4.92 -18.43
CA HIS A 76 3.52 -5.59 -18.08
C HIS A 76 4.08 -5.19 -16.70
N ALA A 77 3.56 -4.13 -16.06
CA ALA A 77 4.00 -3.68 -14.74
C ALA A 77 3.06 -4.12 -13.61
N VAL A 78 1.79 -4.37 -13.92
CA VAL A 78 0.76 -4.80 -12.97
C VAL A 78 0.04 -6.03 -13.51
N SER A 79 0.22 -7.17 -12.84
CA SER A 79 -0.39 -8.44 -13.24
C SER A 79 -1.91 -8.38 -13.27
N SER A 80 -2.52 -9.20 -14.13
CA SER A 80 -3.98 -9.35 -14.21
C SER A 80 -4.57 -9.74 -12.85
N PRO A 81 -5.72 -9.16 -12.44
CA PRO A 81 -6.44 -9.58 -11.25
C PRO A 81 -6.83 -11.06 -11.27
N LEU A 82 -6.99 -11.63 -12.47
CA LEU A 82 -7.36 -13.03 -12.69
C LEU A 82 -6.22 -13.86 -13.26
N ALA A 83 -4.97 -13.39 -13.16
CA ALA A 83 -3.79 -14.05 -13.74
C ALA A 83 -3.60 -15.51 -13.26
N ALA A 84 -4.09 -15.84 -12.06
CA ALA A 84 -4.03 -17.21 -11.53
C ALA A 84 -5.10 -18.14 -12.11
N PHE A 85 -6.11 -17.62 -12.80
CA PHE A 85 -7.30 -18.37 -13.22
C PHE A 85 -7.49 -18.40 -14.74
N THR A 86 -6.91 -17.44 -15.47
CA THR A 86 -7.03 -17.35 -16.92
C THR A 86 -5.84 -16.64 -17.54
N ASP A 87 -5.36 -17.18 -18.66
CA ASP A 87 -4.34 -16.55 -19.49
C ASP A 87 -4.91 -15.41 -20.35
N HIS A 88 -6.24 -15.35 -20.49
CA HIS A 88 -6.91 -14.37 -21.31
C HIS A 88 -7.73 -13.42 -20.46
N TYR A 89 -7.18 -12.22 -20.25
CA TYR A 89 -7.86 -11.17 -19.51
C TYR A 89 -8.16 -9.96 -20.41
N PRO A 90 -9.44 -9.64 -20.67
CA PRO A 90 -9.82 -8.61 -21.65
C PRO A 90 -9.28 -7.19 -21.37
N ALA A 91 -8.99 -6.88 -20.11
CA ALA A 91 -8.45 -5.59 -19.71
C ALA A 91 -6.91 -5.58 -19.58
N HIS A 92 -6.24 -6.66 -19.98
CA HIS A 92 -4.79 -6.68 -20.15
C HIS A 92 -4.40 -5.98 -21.46
N VAL A 93 -3.24 -5.33 -21.46
CA VAL A 93 -2.62 -4.78 -22.67
C VAL A 93 -1.17 -5.25 -22.75
N ASP A 94 -0.76 -5.65 -23.95
CA ASP A 94 0.62 -6.04 -24.24
C ASP A 94 1.49 -4.78 -24.38
N GLY A 95 1.84 -4.19 -23.25
CA GLY A 95 2.58 -2.93 -23.17
C GLY A 95 2.61 -2.32 -21.77
N MET A 96 2.83 -1.01 -21.70
CA MET A 96 2.81 -0.23 -20.45
C MET A 96 1.68 0.78 -20.52
N ARG A 97 0.76 0.75 -19.54
CA ARG A 97 -0.32 1.74 -19.46
C ARG A 97 0.23 3.08 -19.03
N PHE A 98 -0.38 4.15 -19.56
CA PHE A 98 -0.01 5.49 -19.17
C PHE A 98 -0.58 5.83 -17.80
N ARG A 99 0.27 5.74 -16.77
CA ARG A 99 -0.10 5.97 -15.38
C ARG A 99 0.76 7.09 -14.81
N ILE A 100 0.13 8.24 -14.56
CA ILE A 100 0.81 9.44 -14.07
C ILE A 100 1.38 9.18 -12.68
N VAL A 101 0.52 8.81 -11.73
CA VAL A 101 0.91 8.34 -10.40
C VAL A 101 1.11 6.83 -10.47
N THR A 102 2.34 6.38 -10.67
CA THR A 102 2.68 4.98 -10.97
C THR A 102 2.25 4.01 -9.87
N SER A 103 2.23 4.46 -8.62
CA SER A 103 1.78 3.71 -7.43
C SER A 103 0.26 3.68 -7.23
N SER A 104 -0.53 4.34 -8.08
CA SER A 104 -2.00 4.42 -7.92
C SER A 104 -2.73 3.09 -8.07
N TRP A 105 -2.10 2.06 -8.66
CA TRP A 105 -2.67 0.71 -8.72
C TRP A 105 -2.94 0.14 -7.33
N SER A 106 -2.04 0.32 -6.36
CA SER A 106 -2.21 -0.29 -5.05
C SER A 106 -3.29 0.45 -4.25
N VAL A 107 -3.43 1.76 -4.47
CA VAL A 107 -4.53 2.57 -3.89
C VAL A 107 -5.87 2.09 -4.46
N ALA A 108 -5.93 1.77 -5.75
CA ALA A 108 -7.12 1.21 -6.36
C ALA A 108 -7.49 -0.14 -5.76
N VAL A 109 -6.51 -1.03 -5.59
CA VAL A 109 -6.70 -2.33 -4.92
C VAL A 109 -7.17 -2.12 -3.48
N GLU A 110 -6.57 -1.17 -2.75
CA GLU A 110 -6.99 -0.80 -1.40
C GLU A 110 -8.44 -0.31 -1.35
N ILE A 111 -8.90 0.51 -2.30
CA ILE A 111 -10.29 0.95 -2.40
C ILE A 111 -11.23 -0.25 -2.58
N VAL A 112 -10.87 -1.22 -3.43
CA VAL A 112 -11.66 -2.46 -3.56
C VAL A 112 -11.69 -3.23 -2.25
N CYS A 113 -10.55 -3.38 -1.58
CA CYS A 113 -10.48 -4.07 -0.29
C CYS A 113 -11.25 -3.33 0.82
N TYR A 114 -11.31 -2.00 0.81
CA TYR A 114 -12.17 -1.23 1.71
C TYR A 114 -13.65 -1.54 1.49
N PHE A 115 -14.07 -1.65 0.22
CA PHE A 115 -15.42 -2.07 -0.11
C PHE A 115 -15.70 -3.50 0.37
N LEU A 116 -14.78 -4.44 0.14
CA LEU A 116 -14.92 -5.83 0.60
C LEU A 116 -14.93 -5.95 2.13
N LEU A 117 -14.14 -5.15 2.83
CA LEU A 117 -14.17 -5.03 4.29
C LEU A 117 -15.53 -4.57 4.79
N TRP A 118 -16.03 -3.46 4.24
CA TRP A 118 -17.34 -2.93 4.59
C TRP A 118 -18.46 -3.92 4.26
N LEU A 119 -18.43 -4.55 3.09
CA LEU A 119 -19.50 -5.43 2.63
C LEU A 119 -19.53 -6.73 3.44
N PHE A 120 -18.38 -7.41 3.58
CA PHE A 120 -18.31 -8.79 4.06
C PHE A 120 -17.22 -9.02 5.11
N VAL A 121 -15.94 -8.76 4.79
CA VAL A 121 -14.79 -9.30 5.56
C VAL A 121 -14.80 -8.84 7.02
N ALA A 122 -15.15 -7.58 7.29
CA ALA A 122 -15.11 -7.02 8.65
C ALA A 122 -16.40 -7.27 9.46
N ARG A 123 -17.44 -7.88 8.87
CA ARG A 123 -18.79 -7.96 9.47
C ARG A 123 -18.82 -8.73 10.79
N ASN A 124 -18.14 -9.86 10.84
CA ASN A 124 -18.04 -10.71 12.03
C ASN A 124 -16.80 -11.62 11.93
N ARG A 125 -16.49 -12.31 13.03
CA ARG A 125 -15.33 -13.21 13.12
C ARG A 125 -15.32 -14.33 12.08
N LEU A 126 -16.49 -14.87 11.72
CA LEU A 126 -16.60 -15.95 10.74
C LEU A 126 -16.26 -15.43 9.34
N CYS A 127 -16.82 -14.28 8.94
CA CYS A 127 -16.50 -13.65 7.67
C CYS A 127 -15.00 -13.32 7.56
N ALA A 128 -14.39 -12.80 8.64
CA ALA A 128 -12.96 -12.53 8.67
C ALA A 128 -12.12 -13.81 8.50
N ALA A 129 -12.44 -14.87 9.25
CA ALA A 129 -11.74 -16.15 9.18
C ALA A 129 -11.89 -16.82 7.80
N LEU A 130 -13.12 -16.86 7.25
CA LEU A 130 -13.35 -17.40 5.91
C LEU A 130 -12.60 -16.61 4.84
N SER A 131 -12.59 -15.28 4.93
CA SER A 131 -11.84 -14.43 3.99
C SER A 131 -10.33 -14.69 4.09
N PHE A 132 -9.81 -14.88 5.30
CA PHE A 132 -8.41 -15.25 5.52
C PHE A 132 -8.08 -16.61 4.93
N ILE A 133 -8.92 -17.62 5.15
CA ILE A 133 -8.73 -18.97 4.58
C ILE A 133 -8.72 -18.91 3.06
N VAL A 134 -9.67 -18.20 2.45
CA VAL A 134 -9.75 -18.05 0.99
C VAL A 134 -8.51 -17.33 0.44
N ALA A 135 -8.09 -16.24 1.08
CA ALA A 135 -6.89 -15.51 0.65
C ALA A 135 -5.62 -16.35 0.83
N ALA A 136 -5.49 -17.08 1.95
CA ALA A 136 -4.37 -17.99 2.18
C ALA A 136 -4.34 -19.14 1.16
N ALA A 137 -5.51 -19.70 0.81
CA ALA A 137 -5.63 -20.72 -0.23
C ALA A 137 -5.21 -20.18 -1.61
N TYR A 138 -5.60 -18.95 -1.95
CA TYR A 138 -5.14 -18.27 -3.16
C TYR A 138 -3.62 -18.14 -3.19
N HIS A 139 -3.00 -17.64 -2.12
CA HIS A 139 -1.55 -17.51 -2.01
C HIS A 139 -0.85 -18.87 -2.12
N PHE A 140 -1.35 -19.90 -1.43
CA PHE A 140 -0.82 -21.25 -1.50
C PHE A 140 -0.89 -21.81 -2.93
N TYR A 141 -2.03 -21.64 -3.59
CA TYR A 141 -2.22 -22.05 -4.99
C TYR A 141 -1.23 -21.35 -5.92
N VAL A 142 -1.12 -20.02 -5.83
CA VAL A 142 -0.20 -19.23 -6.67
C VAL A 142 1.26 -19.63 -6.45
N VAL A 143 1.70 -19.75 -5.19
CA VAL A 143 3.09 -20.12 -4.88
C VAL A 143 3.42 -21.52 -5.39
N THR A 144 2.51 -22.49 -5.23
CA THR A 144 2.76 -23.89 -5.59
C THR A 144 2.66 -24.16 -7.09
N HIS A 145 1.77 -23.47 -7.81
CA HIS A 145 1.52 -23.74 -9.23
C HIS A 145 2.26 -22.78 -10.17
N PHE A 146 2.45 -21.52 -9.78
CA PHE A 146 3.03 -20.49 -10.64
C PHE A 146 4.37 -19.96 -10.15
N GLY A 147 4.65 -20.04 -8.84
CA GLY A 147 5.87 -19.49 -8.26
C GLY A 147 6.06 -17.99 -8.53
N SER A 148 4.96 -17.24 -8.72
CA SER A 148 4.97 -15.85 -9.14
C SER A 148 4.72 -14.88 -7.98
N LEU A 149 5.72 -14.06 -7.66
CA LEU A 149 5.58 -12.99 -6.66
C LEU A 149 4.56 -11.94 -7.10
N GLU A 150 4.53 -11.63 -8.38
CA GLU A 150 3.64 -10.61 -8.93
C GLU A 150 2.17 -10.99 -8.72
N MET A 151 1.83 -12.26 -8.96
CA MET A 151 0.48 -12.78 -8.70
C MET A 151 0.14 -12.82 -7.21
N THR A 152 1.13 -12.92 -6.32
CA THR A 152 0.93 -12.82 -4.86
C THR A 152 0.97 -11.39 -4.31
N TYR A 153 1.11 -10.38 -5.17
CA TYR A 153 1.33 -8.99 -4.74
C TYR A 153 0.37 -7.99 -5.38
N PHE A 154 0.20 -8.03 -6.71
CA PHE A 154 -0.60 -7.03 -7.43
C PHE A 154 -2.13 -7.25 -7.37
N PRO A 155 -2.66 -8.48 -7.52
CA PRO A 155 -4.09 -8.71 -7.62
C PRO A 155 -4.89 -8.38 -6.34
N ILE A 156 -6.16 -8.03 -6.51
CA ILE A 156 -7.11 -7.82 -5.39
C ILE A 156 -7.19 -9.05 -4.48
N PHE A 157 -7.17 -10.26 -5.07
CA PHE A 157 -7.23 -11.52 -4.32
C PHE A 157 -5.99 -11.72 -3.43
N ALA A 158 -4.82 -11.28 -3.89
CA ALA A 158 -3.60 -11.30 -3.10
C ALA A 158 -3.68 -10.29 -1.94
N ALA A 159 -4.11 -9.06 -2.25
CA ALA A 159 -4.28 -8.02 -1.23
C ALA A 159 -5.29 -8.40 -0.15
N LEU A 160 -6.27 -9.27 -0.43
CA LEU A 160 -7.23 -9.73 0.57
C LEU A 160 -6.56 -10.42 1.78
N LEU A 161 -5.36 -11.00 1.62
CA LEU A 161 -4.63 -11.64 2.71
C LEU A 161 -4.29 -10.67 3.86
N PRO A 162 -3.53 -9.57 3.66
CA PRO A 162 -3.27 -8.62 4.75
C PRO A 162 -4.53 -7.95 5.30
N PHE A 163 -5.54 -7.68 4.47
CA PHE A 163 -6.81 -7.08 4.94
C PHE A 163 -7.61 -8.01 5.84
N SER A 164 -7.75 -9.29 5.46
CA SER A 164 -8.42 -10.31 6.27
C SER A 164 -7.60 -10.66 7.52
N CYS A 165 -6.28 -10.70 7.42
CA CYS A 165 -5.36 -10.85 8.55
C CYS A 165 -5.59 -9.75 9.61
N GLY A 166 -5.67 -8.48 9.20
CA GLY A 166 -6.02 -7.37 10.08
C GLY A 166 -7.43 -7.47 10.67
N ALA A 167 -8.40 -8.00 9.93
CA ALA A 167 -9.75 -8.26 10.46
C ALA A 167 -9.76 -9.38 11.51
N CYS A 168 -9.06 -10.48 11.26
CA CYS A 168 -8.85 -11.55 12.25
C CYS A 168 -8.16 -11.01 13.50
N GLY A 169 -7.11 -10.18 13.35
CA GLY A 169 -6.41 -9.53 14.46
C GLY A 169 -7.32 -8.69 15.34
N TYR A 170 -8.26 -7.94 14.75
CA TYR A 170 -9.25 -7.18 15.51
C TYR A 170 -10.16 -8.08 16.35
N PHE A 171 -10.71 -9.15 15.75
CA PHE A 171 -11.60 -10.06 16.48
C PHE A 171 -10.85 -10.86 17.54
N LEU A 172 -9.63 -11.29 17.26
CA LEU A 172 -8.76 -11.96 18.23
C LEU A 172 -8.47 -11.04 19.43
N LEU A 173 -8.14 -9.77 19.17
CA LEU A 173 -7.87 -8.81 20.23
C LEU A 173 -9.09 -8.60 21.14
N LYS A 174 -10.29 -8.58 20.55
CA LYS A 174 -11.55 -8.49 21.28
C LYS A 174 -11.83 -9.74 22.12
N GLU A 175 -11.48 -10.93 21.62
CA GLU A 175 -11.66 -12.19 22.36
C GLU A 175 -10.71 -12.31 23.56
N ILE A 176 -9.51 -11.73 23.47
CA ILE A 176 -8.53 -11.73 24.58
C ILE A 176 -8.67 -10.51 25.51
N GLU A 177 -9.62 -9.61 25.26
CA GLU A 177 -9.84 -8.41 26.07
C GLU A 177 -10.10 -8.78 27.53
N GLY A 178 -9.37 -8.16 28.47
CA GLY A 178 -9.43 -8.48 29.90
C GLY A 178 -8.53 -9.64 30.36
N SER A 179 -7.84 -10.33 29.45
CA SER A 179 -6.83 -11.34 29.82
C SER A 179 -5.50 -10.72 30.28
N ASN A 180 -4.68 -11.50 30.98
CA ASN A 180 -3.29 -11.13 31.32
C ASN A 180 -2.44 -10.84 30.07
N LEU A 181 -2.74 -11.50 28.95
CA LEU A 181 -2.05 -11.27 27.68
C LEU A 181 -2.37 -9.87 27.14
N TYR A 182 -3.64 -9.46 27.21
CA TYR A 182 -4.07 -8.13 26.79
C TYR A 182 -3.44 -7.04 27.67
N SER A 183 -3.42 -7.22 29.00
CA SER A 183 -2.77 -6.26 29.90
C SER A 183 -1.27 -6.16 29.64
N PHE A 184 -0.60 -7.30 29.41
CA PHE A 184 0.81 -7.32 28.99
C PHE A 184 1.04 -6.54 27.69
N ILE A 185 0.24 -6.77 26.64
CA ILE A 185 0.36 -6.05 25.36
C ILE A 185 0.16 -4.54 25.54
N SER A 186 -0.88 -4.14 26.28
CA SER A 186 -1.26 -2.73 26.45
C SER A 186 -0.31 -1.92 27.33
N SER A 187 0.43 -2.57 28.24
CA SER A 187 1.35 -1.93 29.20
C SER A 187 2.75 -1.64 28.64
N GLN A 188 3.04 -2.09 27.43
CA GLN A 188 4.35 -1.94 26.82
C GLN A 188 4.67 -0.47 26.48
N ASN A 189 5.95 -0.10 26.60
CA ASN A 189 6.39 1.23 26.19
C ASN A 189 6.34 1.35 24.65
N PRO A 190 5.53 2.28 24.09
CA PRO A 190 5.35 2.39 22.64
C PRO A 190 6.63 2.76 21.88
N GLY A 191 7.55 3.49 22.52
CA GLY A 191 8.86 3.82 21.93
C GLY A 191 9.76 2.59 21.81
N PHE A 192 9.76 1.72 22.82
CA PHE A 192 10.48 0.45 22.77
C PHE A 192 9.89 -0.48 21.70
N ILE A 193 8.56 -0.63 21.66
CA ILE A 193 7.87 -1.42 20.62
C ILE A 193 8.22 -0.89 19.23
N PHE A 194 8.22 0.43 19.05
CA PHE A 194 8.59 1.05 17.77
C PHE A 194 10.00 0.67 17.35
N LEU A 195 10.99 0.78 18.25
CA LEU A 195 12.37 0.40 17.96
C LEU A 195 12.52 -1.09 17.64
N VAL A 196 11.85 -1.96 18.40
CA VAL A 196 11.82 -3.40 18.12
C VAL A 196 11.18 -3.68 16.76
N ALA A 197 10.05 -3.03 16.45
CA ALA A 197 9.37 -3.19 15.16
C ALA A 197 10.29 -2.79 14.00
N VAL A 198 10.90 -1.60 14.05
CA VAL A 198 11.86 -1.12 13.03
C VAL A 198 13.00 -2.11 12.87
N THR A 199 13.56 -2.61 13.99
CA THR A 199 14.65 -3.59 13.96
C THR A 199 14.22 -4.89 13.28
N LEU A 200 13.04 -5.43 13.62
CA LEU A 200 12.51 -6.65 13.02
C LEU A 200 12.21 -6.48 11.53
N PHE A 201 11.69 -5.33 11.10
CA PHE A 201 11.49 -5.02 9.68
C PHE A 201 12.83 -4.93 8.92
N LEU A 202 13.85 -4.30 9.51
CA LEU A 202 15.20 -4.23 8.91
C LEU A 202 15.86 -5.61 8.82
N LEU A 203 15.73 -6.44 9.86
CA LEU A 203 16.24 -7.81 9.85
C LEU A 203 15.50 -8.69 8.83
N ASN A 204 14.18 -8.53 8.71
CA ASN A 204 13.39 -9.24 7.70
C ASN A 204 13.79 -8.82 6.28
N TRP A 205 14.01 -7.53 6.04
CA TRP A 205 14.50 -7.02 4.76
C TRP A 205 15.92 -7.50 4.45
N TRP A 206 16.82 -7.45 5.43
CA TRP A 206 18.17 -7.98 5.30
C TRP A 206 18.16 -9.48 4.99
N GLY A 207 17.31 -10.24 5.69
CA GLY A 207 17.07 -11.65 5.40
C GLY A 207 16.60 -11.87 3.97
N PHE A 208 15.59 -11.12 3.50
CA PHE A 208 15.16 -11.19 2.10
C PHE A 208 16.32 -10.99 1.13
N TYR A 209 17.20 -10.01 1.39
CA TYR A 209 18.37 -9.76 0.55
C TYR A 209 19.37 -10.93 0.55
N LEU A 210 19.64 -11.55 1.71
CA LEU A 210 20.54 -12.70 1.81
C LEU A 210 20.03 -13.95 1.07
N PHE A 211 18.71 -14.11 0.97
CA PHE A 211 18.06 -15.24 0.30
C PHE A 211 17.54 -14.87 -1.09
N LEU A 212 17.94 -13.73 -1.63
CA LEU A 212 17.57 -13.30 -2.97
C LEU A 212 18.08 -14.33 -3.99
N GLY A 213 17.17 -14.92 -4.77
CA GLY A 213 17.49 -15.99 -5.74
C GLY A 213 17.23 -17.42 -5.23
N ASN A 214 16.83 -17.61 -3.97
CA ASN A 214 16.39 -18.90 -3.44
C ASN A 214 14.85 -18.94 -3.34
N SER A 215 14.22 -20.11 -3.46
CA SER A 215 12.75 -20.27 -3.38
C SER A 215 12.12 -19.77 -2.07
N TRP A 216 12.93 -19.54 -1.05
CA TRP A 216 12.53 -19.02 0.26
C TRP A 216 12.25 -17.53 0.32
N TYR A 217 12.51 -16.75 -0.74
CA TYR A 217 12.29 -15.29 -0.71
C TYR A 217 10.83 -14.91 -0.40
N PHE A 218 9.86 -15.75 -0.79
CA PHE A 218 8.44 -15.57 -0.47
C PHE A 218 8.16 -15.56 1.03
N THR A 219 8.93 -16.30 1.84
CA THR A 219 8.73 -16.39 3.28
C THR A 219 8.85 -15.02 3.95
N PHE A 220 9.76 -14.16 3.48
CA PHE A 220 9.95 -12.82 4.03
C PHE A 220 8.76 -11.89 3.79
N TYR A 221 7.99 -12.11 2.72
CA TYR A 221 6.72 -11.39 2.50
C TYR A 221 5.67 -11.75 3.57
N TYR A 222 5.54 -13.05 3.89
CA TYR A 222 4.60 -13.52 4.91
C TYR A 222 5.04 -13.15 6.33
N ILE A 223 6.34 -13.21 6.62
CA ILE A 223 6.90 -12.69 7.88
C ILE A 223 6.58 -11.21 8.02
N ASN A 224 6.79 -10.41 6.96
CA ASN A 224 6.47 -8.98 6.97
C ASN A 224 4.99 -8.73 7.31
N THR A 225 4.08 -9.53 6.74
CA THR A 225 2.65 -9.45 7.00
C THR A 225 2.32 -9.79 8.45
N GLY A 226 2.90 -10.86 9.00
CA GLY A 226 2.74 -11.23 10.41
C GLY A 226 3.30 -10.18 11.37
N LEU A 227 4.48 -9.63 11.09
CA LEU A 227 5.06 -8.53 11.86
C LEU A 227 4.16 -7.30 11.85
N ALA A 228 3.63 -6.91 10.67
CA ALA A 228 2.71 -5.78 10.56
C ALA A 228 1.42 -5.99 11.36
N LEU A 229 0.86 -7.21 11.36
CA LEU A 229 -0.28 -7.57 12.20
C LEU A 229 0.03 -7.37 13.68
N LEU A 230 1.12 -7.98 14.17
CA LEU A 230 1.50 -7.93 15.58
C LEU A 230 1.73 -6.50 16.05
N VAL A 231 2.50 -5.73 15.28
CA VAL A 231 2.77 -4.32 15.53
C VAL A 231 1.46 -3.53 15.61
N THR A 232 0.54 -3.75 14.67
CA THR A 232 -0.77 -3.08 14.67
C THR A 232 -1.60 -3.43 15.90
N MET A 233 -1.65 -4.71 16.28
CA MET A 233 -2.40 -5.17 17.46
C MET A 233 -1.84 -4.59 18.76
N ILE A 234 -0.52 -4.39 18.85
CA ILE A 234 0.13 -3.79 20.01
C ILE A 234 -0.19 -2.28 20.07
N PHE A 235 -0.02 -1.56 18.96
CA PHE A 235 -0.17 -0.10 18.94
C PHE A 235 -1.60 0.39 19.10
N ILE A 236 -2.61 -0.42 18.83
CA ILE A 236 -4.01 -0.02 18.85
C ILE A 236 -4.49 0.48 20.23
N ASN A 237 -3.87 0.00 21.31
CA ASN A 237 -4.19 0.37 22.68
C ASN A 237 -3.05 1.15 23.37
N CYS A 238 -1.99 1.50 22.64
CA CYS A 238 -0.90 2.28 23.21
C CYS A 238 -1.34 3.73 23.44
N SER A 239 -1.15 4.22 24.66
CA SER A 239 -1.27 5.65 24.94
C SER A 239 0.04 6.35 24.59
N LEU A 240 -0.04 7.38 23.73
CA LEU A 240 1.10 8.21 23.37
C LEU A 240 1.10 9.50 24.19
N SER A 241 2.29 9.96 24.58
CA SER A 241 2.43 11.32 25.10
C SER A 241 1.94 12.35 24.09
N LYS A 242 1.55 13.55 24.52
CA LYS A 242 1.07 14.62 23.61
C LYS A 242 2.05 14.92 22.47
N LYS A 243 3.37 14.87 22.75
CA LYS A 243 4.40 15.04 21.71
C LYS A 243 4.45 13.83 20.76
N GLY A 244 4.39 12.61 21.31
CA GLY A 244 4.36 11.38 20.52
C GLY A 244 3.14 11.28 19.61
N ALA A 245 1.95 11.63 20.12
CA ALA A 245 0.71 11.65 19.35
C ALA A 245 0.77 12.62 18.16
N ARG A 246 1.31 13.83 18.37
CA ARG A 246 1.53 14.81 17.29
C ARG A 246 2.49 14.30 16.23
N MET A 247 3.57 13.63 16.64
CA MET A 247 4.53 13.03 15.71
C MET A 247 3.90 11.89 14.92
N ALA A 248 3.18 10.99 15.58
CA ALA A 248 2.47 9.89 14.93
C ALA A 248 1.42 10.41 13.93
N GLN A 249 0.70 11.47 14.29
CA GLN A 249 -0.23 12.13 13.38
C GLN A 249 0.51 12.70 12.16
N LEU A 250 1.58 13.47 12.36
CA LEU A 250 2.37 14.04 11.26
C LEU A 250 2.91 12.96 10.32
N LEU A 251 3.47 11.87 10.86
CA LEU A 251 3.96 10.75 10.06
C LEU A 251 2.82 10.05 9.31
N GLY A 252 1.65 9.90 9.95
CA GLY A 252 0.44 9.38 9.33
C GLY A 252 -0.06 10.25 8.18
N ASP A 253 -0.09 11.57 8.36
CA ASP A 253 -0.55 12.54 7.37
C ASP A 253 0.42 12.61 6.17
N LEU A 254 1.72 12.42 6.39
CA LEU A 254 2.73 12.37 5.33
C LEU A 254 2.77 11.05 4.57
N SER A 255 2.32 9.95 5.16
CA SER A 255 2.48 8.60 4.58
C SER A 255 1.89 8.47 3.17
N TYR A 256 0.66 8.96 2.97
CA TYR A 256 -0.04 8.88 1.69
C TYR A 256 0.55 9.83 0.62
N PRO A 257 0.77 11.13 0.91
CA PRO A 257 1.51 12.02 0.00
C PRO A 257 2.90 11.49 -0.43
N ILE A 258 3.68 10.90 0.49
CA ILE A 258 4.99 10.32 0.15
C ILE A 258 4.80 9.14 -0.80
N PHE A 259 3.83 8.27 -0.50
CA PHE A 259 3.50 7.11 -1.33
C PHE A 259 3.12 7.50 -2.78
N LEU A 260 2.39 8.61 -2.96
CA LEU A 260 2.02 9.12 -4.28
C LEU A 260 3.18 9.81 -5.01
N SER A 261 4.10 10.45 -4.27
CA SER A 261 5.12 11.33 -4.84
C SER A 261 6.49 10.70 -5.03
N GLN A 262 6.74 9.51 -4.46
CA GLN A 262 8.07 8.87 -4.44
C GLN A 262 8.75 8.76 -5.81
N TYR A 263 8.01 8.48 -6.86
CA TYR A 263 8.56 8.42 -8.22
C TYR A 263 8.87 9.79 -8.80
N PHE A 264 8.08 10.82 -8.48
CA PHE A 264 8.37 12.20 -8.88
C PHE A 264 9.61 12.71 -8.16
N GLY A 265 9.74 12.44 -6.86
CA GLY A 265 10.94 12.77 -6.11
C GLY A 265 12.17 12.06 -6.68
N GLY A 266 12.06 10.75 -6.98
CA GLY A 266 13.12 9.99 -7.63
C GLY A 266 13.51 10.56 -9.00
N TYR A 267 12.54 11.01 -9.80
CA TYR A 267 12.80 11.64 -11.10
C TYR A 267 13.56 12.97 -10.94
N LEU A 268 13.15 13.81 -10.00
CA LEU A 268 13.87 15.06 -9.69
C LEU A 268 15.30 14.79 -9.22
N ALA A 269 15.49 13.76 -8.38
CA ALA A 269 16.83 13.34 -7.97
C ALA A 269 17.68 12.88 -9.16
N TRP A 270 17.11 12.09 -10.06
CA TRP A 270 17.79 11.63 -11.28
C TRP A 270 18.17 12.79 -12.22
N MET A 271 17.31 13.82 -12.32
CA MET A 271 17.64 15.04 -13.06
C MET A 271 18.82 15.79 -12.43
N VAL A 272 18.83 15.96 -11.10
CA VAL A 272 19.88 16.68 -10.36
C VAL A 272 21.22 15.94 -10.44
N LEU A 273 21.21 14.61 -10.42
CA LEU A 273 22.41 13.77 -10.49
C LEU A 273 22.96 13.60 -11.92
N GLY A 274 22.36 14.26 -12.91
CA GLY A 274 22.94 14.38 -14.25
C GLY A 274 22.45 13.38 -15.30
N ARG A 275 21.38 12.60 -15.05
CA ARG A 275 20.71 11.67 -16.00
C ARG A 275 21.54 10.51 -16.59
N GLU A 276 22.85 10.66 -16.69
CA GLU A 276 23.78 9.64 -17.21
C GLU A 276 23.97 8.47 -16.24
N GLN A 277 23.66 8.66 -14.96
CA GLN A 277 23.61 7.58 -13.98
C GLN A 277 22.32 6.77 -14.15
N ALA A 278 22.40 5.46 -13.89
CA ALA A 278 21.24 4.58 -13.89
C ALA A 278 20.11 5.16 -13.02
N PRO A 279 18.82 5.00 -13.40
CA PRO A 279 17.68 5.57 -12.66
C PRO A 279 17.44 4.90 -11.30
N ARG A 280 18.42 4.15 -10.79
CA ARG A 280 18.37 3.36 -9.56
C ARG A 280 19.67 3.53 -8.79
N GLY A 281 19.57 3.53 -7.47
CA GLY A 281 20.73 3.58 -6.57
C GLY A 281 20.43 4.34 -5.29
N TRP A 282 21.34 4.25 -4.32
CA TRP A 282 21.19 4.88 -3.01
C TRP A 282 21.10 6.40 -3.06
N PHE A 283 21.84 7.05 -3.97
CA PHE A 283 21.78 8.50 -4.13
C PHE A 283 20.43 8.97 -4.64
N ILE A 284 19.87 8.28 -5.64
CA ILE A 284 18.51 8.56 -6.15
C ILE A 284 17.48 8.28 -5.06
N PHE A 285 17.64 7.20 -4.29
CA PHE A 285 16.74 6.89 -3.19
C PHE A 285 16.75 8.00 -2.12
N ILE A 286 17.92 8.38 -1.60
CA ILE A 286 18.04 9.37 -0.52
C ILE A 286 17.53 10.74 -0.99
N LEU A 287 18.05 11.24 -2.11
CA LEU A 287 17.68 12.55 -2.63
C LEU A 287 16.21 12.56 -3.10
N GLY A 288 15.75 11.47 -3.71
CA GLY A 288 14.37 11.31 -4.13
C GLY A 288 13.40 11.29 -2.96
N TYR A 289 13.77 10.66 -1.84
CA TYR A 289 12.99 10.69 -0.62
C TYR A 289 12.91 12.10 -0.02
N ILE A 290 14.01 12.87 -0.04
CA ILE A 290 14.01 14.29 0.38
C ILE A 290 13.03 15.11 -0.47
N PHE A 291 13.06 14.97 -1.80
CA PHE A 291 12.10 15.65 -2.68
C PHE A 291 10.66 15.22 -2.41
N SER A 292 10.43 13.93 -2.24
CA SER A 292 9.10 13.38 -1.95
C SER A 292 8.55 13.90 -0.64
N LEU A 293 9.39 13.98 0.40
CA LEU A 293 9.03 14.59 1.69
C LEU A 293 8.70 16.07 1.54
N GLY A 294 9.48 16.82 0.76
CA GLY A 294 9.21 18.23 0.46
C GLY A 294 7.86 18.44 -0.24
N LEU A 295 7.59 17.68 -1.31
CA LEU A 295 6.30 17.71 -2.02
C LEU A 295 5.14 17.31 -1.11
N SER A 296 5.35 16.33 -0.23
CA SER A 296 4.36 15.85 0.73
C SER A 296 4.00 16.90 1.78
N LEU A 297 5.00 17.61 2.31
CA LEU A 297 4.79 18.73 3.23
C LEU A 297 4.00 19.87 2.58
N ILE A 298 4.21 20.12 1.29
CA ILE A 298 3.43 21.10 0.53
C ILE A 298 1.98 20.61 0.39
N ALA A 299 1.77 19.38 -0.03
CA ALA A 299 0.44 18.79 -0.20
C ALA A 299 -0.39 18.89 1.09
N VAL A 300 0.15 18.43 2.23
CA VAL A 300 -0.52 18.48 3.54
C VAL A 300 -0.88 19.93 3.92
N ARG A 301 0.00 20.90 3.65
CA ARG A 301 -0.27 22.31 3.98
C ARG A 301 -1.32 22.96 3.07
N CYS A 302 -1.42 22.53 1.81
CA CYS A 302 -2.33 23.12 0.83
C CYS A 302 -3.72 22.47 0.84
N ILE A 303 -3.82 21.21 1.27
CA ILE A 303 -5.03 20.39 1.12
C ILE A 303 -5.66 20.03 2.46
N ASP A 304 -4.86 19.63 3.45
CA ASP A 304 -5.35 19.08 4.72
C ASP A 304 -5.53 20.15 5.82
N ARG A 305 -5.58 21.44 5.44
CA ARG A 305 -5.91 22.57 6.33
C ARG A 305 -7.39 22.90 6.28
#